data_AF-A0AAD9Q1Q3-F1
#
_entry.id   AF-A0AAD9Q1Q3-F1
#
_cell.length_a   1.000
_cell.length_b   1.000
_cell.length_c   1.000
_cell.angle_alpha   90.00
_cell.angle_beta   90.00
_cell.angle_gamma   90.00
#
_symmetry.space_group_name_H-M   'P 1'
#
loop_
_entity.id
_entity.type
_entity.pdbx_description
1 polymer ?
#
loop_
_entity_poly.entity_id
_entity_poly.type
_entity_poly.pdbx_seq_one_letter_code
_entity_poly.pdbx_strand_id
1 'polypeptide(L)'
;MIYRYIWVFFVIIPELCDFFPTTFELPMEYHIFVEEFKRNPGTTWIMKPVGKSQGKGIFLFRKLKDIMDWRKEDPYRAAMSDDRKDEKEAPEAYIVQRYVENPYLIGGRKFDLRVYVLVTSYAPLCAWLYREGFARFSNTRFSLDSIDDTYIHLTNVAIQKTAPDYDAEKGCKWSLQQLRRYLVAKHGIEKVKSKPLIFSLYGYDILIDSKLKPWLIEVNASPSLTASSQSDYELKCRLLEDMLHIVDMENRLTGREKRVGGFDLMWNDGPVYMQDAIAADCIPNPSYPTNTFLGCDNSDRNKQLKQVFKNAQSLKKV
;
A
#
# COMPACT_ATOMS: atom_id res chain seq x y z
N MET A 1 -1.30 4.07 16.11
CA MET A 1 -1.28 2.66 16.56
C MET A 1 -0.20 1.83 15.88
N ILE A 2 -0.37 1.34 14.63
CA ILE A 2 0.55 0.36 13.99
C ILE A 2 2.03 0.79 14.00
N TYR A 3 2.33 2.05 13.71
CA TYR A 3 3.71 2.59 13.71
C TYR A 3 4.43 2.47 15.07
N ARG A 4 3.72 2.50 16.22
CA ARG A 4 4.35 2.28 17.54
C ARG A 4 4.87 0.85 17.69
N TYR A 5 4.14 -0.14 17.18
CA TYR A 5 4.61 -1.52 17.16
C TYR A 5 5.78 -1.71 16.19
N ILE A 6 5.76 -1.06 15.02
CA ILE A 6 6.89 -1.06 14.07
C ILE A 6 8.14 -0.43 14.71
N TRP A 7 8.01 0.65 15.48
CA TRP A 7 9.14 1.29 16.18
C TRP A 7 9.86 0.34 17.16
N VAL A 8 9.11 -0.50 17.89
CA VAL A 8 9.69 -1.54 18.76
C VAL A 8 10.49 -2.56 17.94
N PHE A 9 9.98 -3.01 16.79
CA PHE A 9 10.75 -3.88 15.89
C PHE A 9 11.96 -3.18 15.26
N PHE A 10 11.86 -1.88 14.96
CA PHE A 10 12.95 -1.08 14.38
C PHE A 10 14.16 -0.96 15.33
N VAL A 11 13.92 -0.94 16.65
CA VAL A 11 14.97 -0.94 17.67
C VAL A 11 15.61 -2.33 17.87
N ILE A 12 14.85 -3.41 17.65
CA ILE A 12 15.31 -4.79 17.93
C ILE A 12 15.96 -5.44 16.69
N ILE A 13 15.39 -5.26 15.49
CA ILE A 13 15.95 -5.78 14.22
C ILE A 13 15.71 -4.77 13.07
N PRO A 14 16.56 -3.73 12.94
CA PRO A 14 16.40 -2.68 11.93
C PRO A 14 16.33 -3.22 10.50
N GLU A 15 17.14 -4.23 10.19
CA GLU A 15 17.32 -4.84 8.86
C GLU A 15 16.04 -5.45 8.28
N LEU A 16 15.13 -5.91 9.15
CA LEU A 16 13.84 -6.45 8.72
C LEU A 16 12.80 -5.36 8.40
N CYS A 17 13.03 -4.11 8.81
CA CYS A 17 12.06 -3.01 8.74
C CYS A 17 12.38 -1.95 7.67
N ASP A 18 13.43 -2.15 6.84
CA ASP A 18 13.84 -1.26 5.74
C ASP A 18 12.74 -1.05 4.66
N PHE A 19 11.59 -1.73 4.74
CA PHE A 19 10.42 -1.47 3.88
C PHE A 19 9.50 -0.34 4.39
N PHE A 20 9.74 0.24 5.57
CA PHE A 20 8.91 1.33 6.12
C PHE A 20 9.68 2.67 6.12
N PRO A 21 9.13 3.77 5.59
CA PRO A 21 9.81 5.07 5.61
C PRO A 21 10.00 5.60 7.05
N THR A 22 11.09 6.35 7.29
CA THR A 22 11.37 7.01 8.57
C THR A 22 10.16 7.81 9.05
N THR A 23 9.70 7.57 10.28
CA THR A 23 8.39 8.03 10.78
C THR A 23 8.44 8.42 12.25
N PHE A 24 7.78 9.53 12.60
CA PHE A 24 7.70 10.09 13.95
C PHE A 24 6.25 10.47 14.34
N GLU A 25 5.88 10.32 15.62
CA GLU A 25 4.60 10.72 16.20
C GLU A 25 4.71 12.07 16.94
N LEU A 26 4.12 13.12 16.36
CA LEU A 26 4.01 14.43 17.00
C LEU A 26 2.75 14.53 17.88
N PRO A 27 2.82 15.25 19.03
CA PRO A 27 3.96 16.07 19.48
C PRO A 27 5.07 15.31 20.25
N MET A 28 4.88 14.03 20.58
CA MET A 28 5.77 13.28 21.49
C MET A 28 7.22 13.20 21.02
N GLU A 29 7.45 12.93 19.74
CA GLU A 29 8.79 12.69 19.17
C GLU A 29 9.38 13.95 18.50
N TYR A 30 8.82 15.14 18.77
CA TYR A 30 9.16 16.40 18.08
C TYR A 30 10.66 16.72 18.10
N HIS A 31 11.34 16.53 19.22
CA HIS A 31 12.78 16.83 19.33
C HIS A 31 13.63 15.88 18.46
N ILE A 32 13.28 14.58 18.44
CA ILE A 32 13.97 13.55 17.64
C ILE A 32 13.74 13.82 16.15
N PHE A 33 12.50 14.14 15.77
CA PHE A 33 12.16 14.58 14.42
C PHE A 33 12.97 15.81 13.99
N VAL A 34 13.06 16.85 14.84
CA VAL A 34 13.80 18.08 14.51
C VAL A 34 15.30 17.84 14.37
N GLU A 35 15.88 16.89 15.09
CA GLU A 35 17.27 16.46 14.84
C GLU A 35 17.42 15.75 13.49
N GLU A 36 16.59 14.76 13.19
CA GLU A 36 16.69 14.01 11.93
C GLU A 36 16.39 14.89 10.71
N PHE A 37 15.46 15.84 10.84
CA PHE A 37 15.18 16.88 9.85
C PHE A 37 16.42 17.77 9.59
N LYS A 38 17.13 18.19 10.65
CA LYS A 38 18.37 18.98 10.54
C LYS A 38 19.53 18.20 9.92
N ARG A 39 19.60 16.88 10.14
CA ARG A 39 20.59 15.99 9.51
C ARG A 39 20.31 15.78 8.01
N ASN A 40 19.06 15.97 7.57
CA ASN A 40 18.59 15.73 6.21
C ASN A 40 18.01 17.00 5.54
N PRO A 41 18.78 18.10 5.41
CA PRO A 41 18.27 19.38 4.90
C PRO A 41 17.72 19.24 3.47
N GLY A 42 16.62 19.95 3.19
CA GLY A 42 15.98 19.99 1.86
C GLY A 42 15.12 18.77 1.50
N THR A 43 15.11 17.73 2.34
CA THR A 43 14.26 16.54 2.11
C THR A 43 12.77 16.85 2.26
N THR A 44 11.95 16.22 1.41
CA THR A 44 10.48 16.34 1.46
C THR A 44 9.91 15.38 2.51
N TRP A 45 9.01 15.89 3.35
CA TRP A 45 8.28 15.14 4.37
C TRP A 45 6.78 15.23 4.12
N ILE A 46 6.01 14.30 4.68
CA ILE A 46 4.55 14.26 4.61
C ILE A 46 3.97 14.13 6.02
N MET A 47 3.05 15.03 6.36
CA MET A 47 2.30 14.99 7.62
C MET A 47 0.93 14.35 7.39
N LYS A 48 0.55 13.45 8.30
CA LYS A 48 -0.71 12.69 8.26
C LYS A 48 -1.41 12.77 9.63
N PRO A 49 -2.64 13.29 9.74
CA PRO A 49 -3.38 13.31 10.99
C PRO A 49 -3.70 11.90 11.49
N VAL A 50 -3.54 11.66 12.80
CA VAL A 50 -3.90 10.37 13.41
C VAL A 50 -5.41 10.20 13.44
N GLY A 51 -5.91 9.07 12.93
CA GLY A 51 -7.34 8.70 13.01
C GLY A 51 -8.25 9.29 11.92
N LYS A 52 -7.79 10.25 11.11
CA LYS A 52 -8.51 10.69 9.90
C LYS A 52 -8.26 9.73 8.73
N SER A 53 -9.05 9.85 7.67
CA SER A 53 -8.97 9.00 6.46
C SER A 53 -9.25 9.81 5.19
N GLN A 54 -9.39 9.13 4.04
CA GLN A 54 -9.67 9.71 2.72
C GLN A 54 -8.59 10.68 2.16
N GLY A 55 -7.50 10.93 2.91
CA GLY A 55 -6.45 11.89 2.56
C GLY A 55 -6.66 13.30 3.15
N LYS A 56 -7.70 13.52 3.95
CA LYS A 56 -8.03 14.81 4.55
C LYS A 56 -7.00 15.24 5.59
N GLY A 57 -6.54 16.49 5.51
CA GLY A 57 -5.49 17.05 6.38
C GLY A 57 -4.08 16.52 6.12
N ILE A 58 -3.85 15.78 5.03
CA ILE A 58 -2.51 15.38 4.61
C ILE A 58 -1.87 16.54 3.84
N PHE A 59 -0.64 16.90 4.19
CA PHE A 59 0.17 17.89 3.47
C PHE A 59 1.64 17.47 3.40
N LEU A 60 2.37 18.05 2.43
CA LEU A 60 3.82 17.87 2.28
C LEU A 60 4.55 19.14 2.76
N PHE A 61 5.81 19.01 3.18
CA PHE A 61 6.63 20.16 3.56
C PHE A 61 8.14 19.92 3.32
N ARG A 62 8.91 21.01 3.28
CA ARG A 62 10.39 21.00 3.13
C ARG A 62 11.11 21.89 4.15
N LYS A 63 10.39 22.70 4.93
CA LYS A 63 10.91 23.57 5.99
C LYS A 63 9.99 23.47 7.22
N LEU A 64 10.56 23.63 8.42
CA LEU A 64 9.75 23.67 9.65
C LEU A 64 8.79 24.87 9.72
N LYS A 65 9.03 25.92 8.91
CA LYS A 65 8.12 27.08 8.77
C LYS A 65 6.79 26.66 8.14
N ASP A 66 6.81 25.79 7.15
CA ASP A 66 5.63 25.33 6.41
C ASP A 66 4.60 24.70 7.37
N ILE A 67 5.05 23.95 8.39
CA ILE A 67 4.21 23.38 9.45
C ILE A 67 3.52 24.49 10.29
N MET A 68 4.25 25.57 10.59
CA MET A 68 3.72 26.69 11.38
C MET A 68 2.74 27.56 10.61
N ASP A 69 2.88 27.65 9.28
CA ASP A 69 1.96 28.40 8.42
C ASP A 69 0.72 27.57 8.11
N TRP A 70 0.87 26.29 7.74
CA TRP A 70 -0.24 25.34 7.60
C TRP A 70 -1.14 25.30 8.85
N ARG A 71 -0.55 25.33 10.05
CA ARG A 71 -1.30 25.34 11.32
C ARG A 71 -2.20 26.58 11.51
N LYS A 72 -1.94 27.69 10.80
CA LYS A 72 -2.81 28.89 10.79
C LYS A 72 -3.90 28.80 9.72
N GLU A 73 -3.61 28.09 8.64
CA GLU A 73 -4.42 28.06 7.42
C GLU A 73 -5.35 26.84 7.34
N ASP A 74 -5.20 25.82 8.19
CA ASP A 74 -6.01 24.58 8.18
C ASP A 74 -7.53 24.88 8.24
N PRO A 75 -8.26 24.70 7.10
CA PRO A 75 -9.68 25.04 7.04
C PRO A 75 -10.54 24.11 7.89
N TYR A 76 -10.03 22.93 8.28
CA TYR A 76 -10.75 22.03 9.19
C TYR A 76 -10.80 22.55 10.63
N ARG A 77 -9.83 23.37 11.07
CA ARG A 77 -9.92 24.06 12.37
C ARG A 77 -10.79 25.32 12.28
N ALA A 78 -10.67 26.08 11.20
CA ALA A 78 -11.52 27.26 10.96
C ALA A 78 -13.01 26.90 10.95
N ALA A 79 -13.38 25.75 10.36
CA ALA A 79 -14.76 25.26 10.34
C ALA A 79 -15.28 24.73 11.70
N MET A 80 -14.44 24.65 12.74
CA MET A 80 -14.84 24.24 14.10
C MET A 80 -14.81 25.37 15.13
N SER A 81 -14.33 26.57 14.77
CA SER A 81 -13.93 27.59 15.75
C SER A 81 -15.04 28.55 16.25
N ASP A 82 -16.30 28.36 15.86
CA ASP A 82 -17.38 29.30 16.21
C ASP A 82 -17.95 29.04 17.63
N ASP A 83 -18.43 27.80 17.88
CA ASP A 83 -19.25 27.42 19.05
C ASP A 83 -18.47 26.90 20.29
N ARG A 84 -17.16 26.62 20.20
CA ARG A 84 -16.39 26.08 21.35
C ARG A 84 -15.05 26.78 21.53
N LYS A 85 -14.99 27.70 22.50
CA LYS A 85 -13.80 28.51 22.82
C LYS A 85 -13.13 28.17 24.17
N ASP A 86 -13.82 27.48 25.08
CA ASP A 86 -13.36 27.29 26.47
C ASP A 86 -12.78 25.89 26.79
N GLU A 87 -12.97 24.88 25.92
CA GLU A 87 -12.31 23.59 26.09
C GLU A 87 -10.89 23.64 25.50
N LYS A 88 -9.87 23.38 26.33
CA LYS A 88 -8.49 23.18 25.87
C LYS A 88 -8.40 21.83 25.15
N GLU A 89 -8.75 21.80 23.86
CA GLU A 89 -8.52 20.64 22.99
C GLU A 89 -7.08 20.12 23.15
N ALA A 90 -6.95 18.81 23.34
CA ALA A 90 -5.64 18.17 23.32
C ALA A 90 -4.95 18.43 21.96
N PRO A 91 -3.62 18.66 21.94
CA PRO A 91 -2.92 18.90 20.68
C PRO A 91 -3.09 17.69 19.76
N GLU A 92 -3.78 17.92 18.64
CA GLU A 92 -4.09 16.88 17.66
C GLU A 92 -2.82 16.16 17.20
N ALA A 93 -2.82 14.84 17.25
CA ALA A 93 -1.63 14.04 16.95
C ALA A 93 -1.44 13.88 15.43
N TYR A 94 -0.19 14.06 14.99
CA TYR A 94 0.21 13.93 13.58
C TYR A 94 1.38 12.96 13.44
N ILE A 95 1.36 12.18 12.37
CA ILE A 95 2.48 11.36 11.94
C ILE A 95 3.27 12.13 10.90
N VAL A 96 4.54 12.42 11.20
CA VAL A 96 5.52 12.95 10.25
C VAL A 96 6.26 11.77 9.65
N GLN A 97 6.23 11.64 8.33
CA GLN A 97 6.89 10.54 7.61
C GLN A 97 7.76 11.10 6.48
N ARG A 98 8.93 10.50 6.23
CA ARG A 98 9.79 10.88 5.12
C ARG A 98 9.09 10.56 3.79
N TYR A 99 9.04 11.51 2.87
CA TYR A 99 8.37 11.29 1.59
C TYR A 99 9.22 10.42 0.65
N VAL A 100 8.57 9.51 -0.08
CA VAL A 100 9.22 8.73 -1.14
C VAL A 100 9.27 9.60 -2.40
N GLU A 101 10.36 10.38 -2.52
CA GLU A 101 10.57 11.38 -3.57
C GLU A 101 10.77 10.77 -4.98
N ASN A 102 11.22 9.51 -5.06
CA ASN A 102 11.51 8.82 -6.33
C ASN A 102 10.62 7.58 -6.55
N PRO A 103 9.28 7.73 -6.60
CA PRO A 103 8.35 6.62 -6.81
C PRO A 103 8.50 6.04 -8.23
N TYR A 104 8.06 4.80 -8.42
CA TYR A 104 7.97 4.21 -9.75
C TYR A 104 6.79 4.81 -10.52
N LEU A 105 7.03 5.25 -11.76
CA LEU A 105 6.05 5.96 -12.59
C LEU A 105 5.60 5.14 -13.80
N ILE A 106 4.33 5.30 -14.16
CA ILE A 106 3.72 4.74 -15.37
C ILE A 106 2.98 5.86 -16.10
N GLY A 107 3.33 6.11 -17.37
CA GLY A 107 2.86 7.31 -18.09
C GLY A 107 3.29 8.65 -17.44
N GLY A 108 4.32 8.62 -16.59
CA GLY A 108 4.72 9.76 -15.76
C GLY A 108 3.88 9.96 -14.49
N ARG A 109 2.89 9.09 -14.21
CA ARG A 109 1.99 9.22 -13.05
C ARG A 109 2.39 8.31 -11.89
N LYS A 110 2.24 8.81 -10.67
CA LYS A 110 2.48 8.07 -9.40
C LYS A 110 1.30 7.12 -9.14
N PHE A 111 1.57 5.98 -8.51
CA PHE A 111 0.53 5.07 -8.02
C PHE A 111 0.91 4.40 -6.69
N ASP A 112 -0.09 3.96 -5.94
CA ASP A 112 0.04 2.96 -4.86
C ASP A 112 -0.57 1.62 -5.29
N LEU A 113 -0.28 0.56 -4.53
CA LEU A 113 -0.95 -0.73 -4.60
C LEU A 113 -1.84 -0.96 -3.38
N ARG A 114 -3.12 -1.28 -3.62
CA ARG A 114 -3.98 -1.97 -2.67
C ARG A 114 -3.81 -3.48 -2.83
N VAL A 115 -3.28 -4.13 -1.80
CA VAL A 115 -3.18 -5.58 -1.68
C VAL A 115 -4.09 -6.06 -0.53
N TYR A 116 -4.69 -7.23 -0.68
CA TYR A 116 -5.56 -7.86 0.32
C TYR A 116 -4.88 -9.08 0.94
N VAL A 117 -4.82 -9.09 2.27
CA VAL A 117 -4.42 -10.23 3.10
C VAL A 117 -5.67 -10.72 3.85
N LEU A 118 -5.64 -11.94 4.37
CA LEU A 118 -6.66 -12.51 5.25
C LEU A 118 -5.94 -13.31 6.34
N VAL A 119 -6.39 -13.19 7.59
CA VAL A 119 -5.91 -14.03 8.70
C VAL A 119 -7.09 -14.75 9.33
N THR A 120 -6.94 -16.06 9.47
CA THR A 120 -7.94 -16.97 10.04
C THR A 120 -7.64 -17.33 11.49
N SER A 121 -6.38 -17.25 11.91
CA SER A 121 -5.95 -17.52 13.29
C SER A 121 -4.74 -16.69 13.70
N TYR A 122 -4.72 -16.30 14.98
CA TYR A 122 -3.63 -15.54 15.61
C TYR A 122 -2.71 -16.41 16.47
N ALA A 123 -3.19 -17.56 16.94
CA ALA A 123 -2.44 -18.51 17.76
C ALA A 123 -2.97 -19.94 17.51
N PRO A 124 -2.31 -20.78 16.69
CA PRO A 124 -1.13 -20.46 15.86
C PRO A 124 -1.46 -19.44 14.77
N LEU A 125 -0.44 -18.76 14.23
CA LEU A 125 -0.65 -17.72 13.21
C LEU A 125 -0.92 -18.35 11.84
N CYS A 126 -2.05 -18.01 11.21
CA CYS A 126 -2.43 -18.51 9.88
C CYS A 126 -2.88 -17.36 8.95
N ALA A 127 -2.18 -17.19 7.83
CA ALA A 127 -2.32 -16.02 6.95
C ALA A 127 -2.29 -16.37 5.46
N TRP A 128 -3.17 -15.70 4.72
CA TRP A 128 -3.46 -15.90 3.30
C TRP A 128 -3.34 -14.59 2.54
N LEU A 129 -2.88 -14.64 1.31
CA LEU A 129 -2.73 -13.49 0.41
C LEU A 129 -3.68 -13.64 -0.77
N TYR A 130 -4.49 -12.63 -1.05
CA TYR A 130 -5.34 -12.65 -2.25
C TYR A 130 -4.50 -12.39 -3.50
N ARG A 131 -4.71 -13.17 -4.56
CA ARG A 131 -3.98 -12.99 -5.83
C ARG A 131 -4.36 -11.70 -6.54
N GLU A 132 -5.56 -11.17 -6.31
CA GLU A 132 -5.99 -9.89 -6.89
C GLU A 132 -5.86 -8.71 -5.92
N GLY A 133 -5.94 -7.52 -6.51
CA GLY A 133 -5.77 -6.22 -5.88
C GLY A 133 -5.79 -5.16 -6.98
N PHE A 134 -5.48 -3.91 -6.67
CA PHE A 134 -5.43 -2.85 -7.69
C PHE A 134 -4.36 -1.80 -7.40
N ALA A 135 -3.80 -1.23 -8.46
CA ALA A 135 -3.01 -0.01 -8.39
C ALA A 135 -3.94 1.21 -8.48
N ARG A 136 -3.78 2.19 -7.59
CA ARG A 136 -4.47 3.50 -7.66
C ARG A 136 -3.50 4.56 -8.17
N PHE A 137 -3.85 5.25 -9.24
CA PHE A 137 -3.03 6.29 -9.85
C PHE A 137 -3.41 7.70 -9.36
N SER A 138 -2.44 8.61 -9.46
CA SER A 138 -2.68 10.05 -9.58
C SER A 138 -3.26 10.34 -10.97
N ASN A 139 -4.14 11.34 -11.10
CA ASN A 139 -4.64 11.79 -12.40
C ASN A 139 -3.54 12.57 -13.15
N THR A 140 -2.88 13.48 -12.44
CA THR A 140 -1.76 14.32 -12.90
C THR A 140 -0.45 13.53 -13.05
N ARG A 141 0.51 14.08 -13.82
CA ARG A 141 1.90 13.58 -13.84
C ARG A 141 2.63 13.97 -12.55
N PHE A 142 3.55 13.11 -12.10
CA PHE A 142 4.36 13.33 -10.93
C PHE A 142 5.47 14.36 -11.20
N SER A 143 5.55 15.41 -10.38
CA SER A 143 6.73 16.27 -10.21
C SER A 143 7.00 16.49 -8.72
N LEU A 144 8.16 17.06 -8.38
CA LEU A 144 8.54 17.55 -7.06
C LEU A 144 8.58 19.09 -6.97
N ASP A 145 8.25 19.78 -8.06
CA ASP A 145 8.26 21.25 -8.15
C ASP A 145 7.09 21.88 -7.38
N SER A 146 5.96 21.17 -7.26
CA SER A 146 4.69 21.65 -6.72
C SER A 146 4.16 20.71 -5.62
N ILE A 147 4.88 20.62 -4.50
CA ILE A 147 4.58 19.68 -3.40
C ILE A 147 3.19 19.87 -2.77
N ASP A 148 2.63 21.06 -2.92
CA ASP A 148 1.32 21.45 -2.39
C ASP A 148 0.16 20.91 -3.26
N ASP A 149 0.43 20.45 -4.49
CA ASP A 149 -0.59 19.83 -5.35
C ASP A 149 -0.88 18.38 -4.91
N THR A 150 -1.93 18.25 -4.11
CA THR A 150 -2.43 16.95 -3.64
C THR A 150 -2.81 15.98 -4.77
N TYR A 151 -3.16 16.44 -5.98
CA TYR A 151 -3.49 15.57 -7.12
C TYR A 151 -2.25 14.90 -7.73
N ILE A 152 -1.08 15.54 -7.64
CA ILE A 152 0.23 14.97 -7.99
C ILE A 152 0.66 13.96 -6.91
N HIS A 153 0.47 14.30 -5.63
CA HIS A 153 1.16 13.63 -4.53
C HIS A 153 0.36 12.54 -3.79
N LEU A 154 -0.97 12.56 -3.82
CA LEU A 154 -1.85 11.65 -3.06
C LEU A 154 -2.75 10.82 -4.01
N THR A 155 -2.73 9.50 -3.88
CA THR A 155 -3.40 8.55 -4.80
C THR A 155 -4.79 8.11 -4.33
N ASN A 156 -5.31 8.74 -3.27
CA ASN A 156 -6.61 8.43 -2.68
C ASN A 156 -7.75 8.82 -3.63
N VAL A 157 -8.62 7.86 -4.00
CA VAL A 157 -9.75 8.06 -4.93
C VAL A 157 -10.70 9.20 -4.48
N ALA A 158 -10.81 9.46 -3.18
CA ALA A 158 -11.62 10.55 -2.64
C ALA A 158 -11.08 11.95 -3.00
N ILE A 159 -9.75 12.09 -3.18
CA ILE A 159 -9.11 13.30 -3.70
C ILE A 159 -9.14 13.26 -5.23
N GLN A 160 -8.71 12.16 -5.85
CA GLN A 160 -8.57 12.09 -7.31
C GLN A 160 -9.89 12.32 -8.07
N LYS A 161 -11.04 12.01 -7.46
CA LYS A 161 -12.37 12.34 -8.02
C LYS A 161 -12.74 13.83 -8.05
N THR A 162 -12.00 14.71 -7.36
CA THR A 162 -12.22 16.16 -7.40
C THR A 162 -11.25 16.89 -8.33
N ALA A 163 -10.36 16.17 -9.03
CA ALA A 163 -9.49 16.76 -10.03
C ALA A 163 -10.32 17.30 -11.21
N PRO A 164 -10.04 18.51 -11.75
CA PRO A 164 -10.83 19.11 -12.84
C PRO A 164 -10.88 18.29 -14.13
N ASP A 165 -9.87 17.44 -14.34
CA ASP A 165 -9.68 16.58 -15.50
C ASP A 165 -9.93 15.08 -15.18
N TYR A 166 -10.68 14.77 -14.12
CA TYR A 166 -10.98 13.38 -13.73
C TYR A 166 -11.91 12.67 -14.72
N ASP A 167 -11.36 11.69 -15.44
CA ASP A 167 -12.11 10.82 -16.33
C ASP A 167 -12.71 9.63 -15.58
N ALA A 168 -14.05 9.58 -15.49
CA ALA A 168 -14.76 8.54 -14.78
C ALA A 168 -14.84 7.19 -15.51
N GLU A 169 -14.71 7.17 -16.85
CA GLU A 169 -14.76 5.95 -17.65
C GLU A 169 -13.41 5.24 -17.69
N LYS A 170 -12.33 5.99 -17.88
CA LYS A 170 -10.94 5.49 -17.83
C LYS A 170 -10.52 5.20 -16.39
N GLY A 171 -10.93 6.07 -15.47
CA GLY A 171 -10.60 6.00 -14.05
C GLY A 171 -9.09 6.09 -13.76
N CYS A 172 -8.77 5.97 -12.47
CA CYS A 172 -7.40 5.92 -11.96
C CYS A 172 -7.09 4.58 -11.25
N LYS A 173 -7.55 3.46 -11.82
CA LYS A 173 -7.30 2.10 -11.30
C LYS A 173 -6.83 1.14 -12.39
N TRP A 174 -5.80 0.35 -12.10
CA TRP A 174 -5.49 -0.89 -12.84
C TRP A 174 -5.61 -2.09 -11.90
N SER A 175 -6.01 -3.26 -12.39
CA SER A 175 -5.89 -4.48 -11.59
C SER A 175 -4.42 -4.85 -11.35
N LEU A 176 -4.12 -5.50 -10.24
CA LEU A 176 -2.76 -5.95 -9.91
C LEU A 176 -2.22 -6.96 -10.94
N GLN A 177 -3.13 -7.69 -11.60
CA GLN A 177 -2.85 -8.54 -12.76
C GLN A 177 -2.39 -7.71 -13.98
N GLN A 178 -3.11 -6.63 -14.35
CA GLN A 178 -2.70 -5.72 -15.43
C GLN A 178 -1.33 -5.09 -15.13
N LEU A 179 -1.13 -4.59 -13.91
CA LEU A 179 0.14 -4.03 -13.47
C LEU A 179 1.29 -5.05 -13.55
N ARG A 180 1.11 -6.25 -13.01
CA ARG A 180 2.15 -7.29 -13.01
C ARG A 180 2.51 -7.73 -14.41
N ARG A 181 1.54 -7.85 -15.33
CA ARG A 181 1.80 -8.07 -16.77
C ARG A 181 2.70 -6.96 -17.34
N TYR A 182 2.40 -5.69 -17.07
CA TYR A 182 3.22 -4.54 -17.51
C TYR A 182 4.63 -4.53 -16.87
N LEU A 183 4.75 -4.75 -15.55
CA LEU A 183 6.03 -4.78 -14.85
C LEU A 183 6.93 -5.92 -15.36
N VAL A 184 6.39 -7.13 -15.52
CA VAL A 184 7.12 -8.29 -16.08
C VAL A 184 7.53 -8.05 -17.53
N ALA A 185 6.66 -7.45 -18.35
CA ALA A 185 6.98 -7.13 -19.74
C ALA A 185 8.03 -6.02 -19.89
N LYS A 186 8.17 -5.12 -18.92
CA LYS A 186 9.13 -3.99 -18.95
C LYS A 186 10.46 -4.30 -18.24
N HIS A 187 10.46 -5.12 -17.18
CA HIS A 187 11.62 -5.34 -16.31
C HIS A 187 12.09 -6.80 -16.22
N GLY A 188 11.40 -7.73 -16.88
CA GLY A 188 11.65 -9.16 -16.76
C GLY A 188 10.98 -9.80 -15.55
N ILE A 189 11.03 -11.13 -15.49
CA ILE A 189 10.28 -11.92 -14.49
C ILE A 189 10.94 -11.92 -13.10
N GLU A 190 12.27 -11.90 -13.04
CA GLU A 190 13.05 -12.01 -11.81
C GLU A 190 12.93 -10.78 -10.90
N LYS A 191 12.89 -9.58 -11.49
CA LYS A 191 12.72 -8.31 -10.76
C LYS A 191 11.30 -8.09 -10.19
N VAL A 192 10.37 -9.03 -10.40
CA VAL A 192 8.95 -8.91 -10.02
C VAL A 192 8.51 -10.06 -9.10
N LYS A 193 9.47 -10.75 -8.46
CA LYS A 193 9.21 -11.69 -7.35
C LYS A 193 8.92 -10.89 -6.07
N SER A 194 7.90 -11.29 -5.32
CA SER A 194 7.30 -10.51 -4.23
C SER A 194 7.24 -11.28 -2.92
N LYS A 195 7.65 -10.67 -1.80
CA LYS A 195 7.45 -11.18 -0.42
C LYS A 195 6.27 -10.45 0.24
N PRO A 196 5.32 -11.14 0.90
CA PRO A 196 4.20 -10.52 1.63
C PRO A 196 4.31 -10.68 3.16
N LEU A 197 3.44 -9.99 3.92
CA LEU A 197 3.34 -10.09 5.39
C LEU A 197 1.92 -9.77 5.91
N ILE A 198 1.73 -9.81 7.24
CA ILE A 198 0.53 -10.29 7.98
C ILE A 198 -0.05 -9.13 8.87
N PHE A 199 -1.30 -9.03 9.34
CA PHE A 199 -2.46 -9.94 9.54
C PHE A 199 -3.77 -9.51 8.79
N SER A 200 -4.99 -9.64 9.40
CA SER A 200 -6.42 -9.37 9.01
C SER A 200 -6.84 -9.15 7.54
N LEU A 201 -8.15 -8.91 7.27
CA LEU A 201 -8.59 -8.26 6.02
C LEU A 201 -8.20 -6.76 6.02
N TYR A 202 -6.89 -6.49 6.04
CA TYR A 202 -6.38 -5.13 5.84
C TYR A 202 -6.27 -4.81 4.36
N GLY A 203 -6.54 -3.55 4.02
CA GLY A 203 -6.02 -2.95 2.80
C GLY A 203 -4.59 -2.47 3.02
N TYR A 204 -3.60 -3.23 2.56
CA TYR A 204 -2.21 -2.79 2.55
C TYR A 204 -1.98 -1.81 1.41
N ASP A 205 -1.36 -0.67 1.71
CA ASP A 205 -1.05 0.39 0.75
C ASP A 205 0.46 0.44 0.53
N ILE A 206 0.91 -0.06 -0.62
CA ILE A 206 2.33 -0.24 -0.93
C ILE A 206 2.73 0.67 -2.10
N LEU A 207 3.73 1.51 -1.91
CA LEU A 207 4.34 2.32 -2.96
C LEU A 207 5.60 1.62 -3.47
N ILE A 208 5.73 1.44 -4.78
CA ILE A 208 6.96 0.91 -5.38
C ILE A 208 7.86 2.09 -5.78
N ASP A 209 9.16 2.04 -5.49
CA ASP A 209 10.12 3.07 -5.91
C ASP A 209 10.76 2.78 -7.28
N SER A 210 11.49 3.78 -7.81
CA SER A 210 12.22 3.70 -9.08
C SER A 210 13.18 2.48 -9.22
N LYS A 211 13.62 1.86 -8.12
CA LYS A 211 14.48 0.67 -8.08
C LYS A 211 13.68 -0.65 -7.95
N LEU A 212 12.34 -0.56 -7.93
CA LEU A 212 11.38 -1.63 -7.68
C LEU A 212 11.34 -2.14 -6.22
N LYS A 213 11.87 -1.38 -5.25
CA LYS A 213 11.70 -1.70 -3.83
C LYS A 213 10.27 -1.34 -3.38
N PRO A 214 9.54 -2.24 -2.70
CA PRO A 214 8.24 -1.94 -2.12
C PRO A 214 8.40 -1.22 -0.78
N TRP A 215 7.61 -0.18 -0.58
CA TRP A 215 7.53 0.62 0.64
C TRP A 215 6.10 0.60 1.21
N LEU A 216 5.93 0.25 2.47
CA LEU A 216 4.62 0.24 3.13
C LEU A 216 4.23 1.66 3.58
N ILE A 217 3.03 2.13 3.18
CA ILE A 217 2.57 3.51 3.40
C ILE A 217 1.46 3.59 4.45
N GLU A 218 0.48 2.69 4.40
CA GLU A 218 -0.56 2.52 5.42
C GLU A 218 -1.16 1.09 5.38
N VAL A 219 -1.89 0.73 6.44
CA VAL A 219 -2.54 -0.57 6.63
C VAL A 219 -3.95 -0.32 7.15
N ASN A 220 -4.95 -0.49 6.29
CA ASN A 220 -6.34 -0.11 6.54
C ASN A 220 -7.16 -1.25 7.16
N ALA A 221 -7.56 -1.14 8.43
CA ALA A 221 -8.33 -2.17 9.17
C ALA A 221 -9.75 -2.45 8.64
N SER A 222 -10.24 -1.62 7.73
CA SER A 222 -11.53 -1.83 7.05
C SER A 222 -11.43 -1.24 5.63
N PRO A 223 -10.85 -1.99 4.67
CA PRO A 223 -10.69 -1.50 3.30
C PRO A 223 -12.07 -1.30 2.65
N SER A 224 -12.27 -0.16 1.98
CA SER A 224 -13.57 0.15 1.35
C SER A 224 -13.95 -0.89 0.29
N LEU A 225 -15.07 -1.58 0.56
CA LEU A 225 -15.73 -2.53 -0.33
C LEU A 225 -16.72 -1.85 -1.30
N THR A 226 -16.88 -0.53 -1.23
CA THR A 226 -17.70 0.24 -2.19
C THR A 226 -17.08 0.15 -3.58
N ALA A 227 -17.81 -0.36 -4.57
CA ALA A 227 -17.31 -0.46 -5.95
C ALA A 227 -17.30 0.90 -6.65
N SER A 228 -16.29 1.16 -7.48
CA SER A 228 -16.17 2.36 -8.31
C SER A 228 -16.16 2.12 -9.82
N SER A 229 -16.25 0.85 -10.24
CA SER A 229 -16.30 0.38 -11.64
C SER A 229 -16.76 -1.08 -11.63
N GLN A 230 -17.23 -1.60 -12.76
CA GLN A 230 -17.64 -3.02 -12.88
C GLN A 230 -16.52 -3.99 -12.49
N SER A 231 -15.29 -3.75 -12.96
CA SER A 231 -14.11 -4.55 -12.58
C SER A 231 -13.73 -4.46 -11.10
N ASP A 232 -14.04 -3.35 -10.43
CA ASP A 232 -13.82 -3.17 -8.99
C ASP A 232 -14.92 -3.85 -8.16
N TYR A 233 -16.14 -3.98 -8.71
CA TYR A 233 -17.22 -4.80 -8.15
C TYR A 233 -16.88 -6.30 -8.26
N GLU A 234 -16.55 -6.78 -9.45
CA GLU A 234 -16.22 -8.19 -9.73
C GLU A 234 -15.02 -8.71 -8.93
N LEU A 235 -14.02 -7.86 -8.69
CA LEU A 235 -12.89 -8.17 -7.80
C LEU A 235 -13.33 -8.28 -6.34
N LYS A 236 -14.20 -7.38 -5.87
CA LYS A 236 -14.64 -7.34 -4.47
C LYS A 236 -15.65 -8.42 -4.13
N CYS A 237 -16.55 -8.78 -5.04
CA CYS A 237 -17.45 -9.91 -4.87
C CYS A 237 -16.67 -11.23 -4.77
N ARG A 238 -15.73 -11.50 -5.69
CA ARG A 238 -14.88 -12.70 -5.64
C ARG A 238 -13.98 -12.74 -4.41
N LEU A 239 -13.42 -11.59 -3.98
CA LEU A 239 -12.67 -11.48 -2.73
C LEU A 239 -13.48 -11.93 -1.50
N LEU A 240 -14.77 -11.54 -1.44
CA LEU A 240 -15.65 -11.90 -0.32
C LEU A 240 -16.13 -13.36 -0.42
N GLU A 241 -16.43 -13.84 -1.62
CA GLU A 241 -16.79 -15.24 -1.89
C GLU A 241 -15.64 -16.20 -1.55
N ASP A 242 -14.42 -15.91 -2.03
CA ASP A 242 -13.21 -16.67 -1.71
C ASP A 242 -12.84 -16.60 -0.22
N MET A 243 -13.14 -15.48 0.45
CA MET A 243 -12.96 -15.34 1.90
C MET A 243 -13.92 -16.26 2.66
N LEU A 244 -15.19 -16.35 2.26
CA LEU A 244 -16.16 -17.27 2.86
C LEU A 244 -15.77 -18.74 2.62
N HIS A 245 -15.20 -19.05 1.45
CA HIS A 245 -14.62 -20.38 1.18
C HIS A 245 -13.42 -20.71 2.07
N ILE A 246 -12.67 -19.74 2.59
CA ILE A 246 -11.59 -19.95 3.58
C ILE A 246 -12.11 -20.04 5.02
N VAL A 247 -13.13 -19.27 5.37
CA VAL A 247 -13.78 -19.36 6.69
C VAL A 247 -14.49 -20.72 6.86
N ASP A 248 -14.89 -21.34 5.75
CA ASP A 248 -15.33 -22.72 5.64
C ASP A 248 -16.39 -23.13 6.68
N MET A 249 -17.46 -22.34 6.74
CA MET A 249 -18.59 -22.54 7.67
C MET A 249 -19.32 -23.89 7.48
N GLU A 250 -18.99 -24.64 6.43
CA GLU A 250 -19.54 -25.97 6.11
C GLU A 250 -18.54 -27.12 6.34
N ASN A 251 -17.31 -26.86 6.77
CA ASN A 251 -16.23 -27.84 6.97
C ASN A 251 -15.93 -28.69 5.70
N ARG A 252 -15.80 -28.04 4.54
CA ARG A 252 -15.44 -28.65 3.26
C ARG A 252 -13.92 -28.80 3.05
N LEU A 253 -13.09 -28.08 3.79
CA LEU A 253 -11.62 -28.08 3.68
C LEU A 253 -10.97 -29.20 4.52
N THR A 254 -9.80 -29.68 4.10
CA THR A 254 -9.05 -30.76 4.79
C THR A 254 -7.96 -30.25 5.74
N GLY A 255 -7.73 -28.94 5.80
CA GLY A 255 -6.64 -28.32 6.57
C GLY A 255 -5.26 -28.48 5.92
N ARG A 256 -5.20 -28.89 4.65
CA ARG A 256 -3.95 -29.14 3.88
C ARG A 256 -3.83 -28.22 2.66
N GLU A 257 -4.83 -27.38 2.43
CA GLU A 257 -4.97 -26.52 1.26
C GLU A 257 -3.96 -25.37 1.29
N LYS A 258 -2.93 -25.44 0.44
CA LYS A 258 -2.02 -24.30 0.20
C LYS A 258 -2.68 -23.15 -0.59
N ARG A 259 -3.90 -23.35 -1.10
CA ARG A 259 -4.66 -22.44 -1.98
C ARG A 259 -6.16 -22.71 -1.84
N VAL A 260 -6.96 -21.68 -1.67
CA VAL A 260 -8.44 -21.75 -1.66
C VAL A 260 -8.95 -20.54 -2.44
N GLY A 261 -9.75 -20.79 -3.49
CA GLY A 261 -10.21 -19.73 -4.39
C GLY A 261 -9.06 -18.88 -4.97
N GLY A 262 -9.24 -17.56 -4.97
CA GLY A 262 -8.23 -16.56 -5.30
C GLY A 262 -7.14 -16.33 -4.23
N PHE A 263 -7.16 -17.01 -3.08
CA PHE A 263 -6.12 -16.87 -2.04
C PHE A 263 -5.01 -17.94 -2.14
N ASP A 264 -3.80 -17.54 -1.77
CA ASP A 264 -2.65 -18.43 -1.50
C ASP A 264 -2.31 -18.42 0.00
N LEU A 265 -2.09 -19.59 0.60
CA LEU A 265 -1.63 -19.72 1.98
C LEU A 265 -0.16 -19.28 2.08
N MET A 266 0.11 -18.22 2.83
CA MET A 266 1.46 -17.66 2.98
C MET A 266 2.17 -18.14 4.23
N TRP A 267 1.42 -18.34 5.31
CA TRP A 267 1.96 -18.66 6.64
C TRP A 267 0.99 -19.57 7.38
N ASN A 268 1.50 -20.65 7.97
CA ASN A 268 0.75 -21.54 8.87
C ASN A 268 1.73 -22.04 9.94
N ASP A 269 1.85 -21.30 11.03
CA ASP A 269 2.91 -21.39 12.06
C ASP A 269 4.38 -21.31 11.56
N GLY A 270 4.57 -21.14 10.24
CA GLY A 270 5.83 -20.86 9.57
C GLY A 270 5.60 -20.48 8.09
N PRO A 271 6.64 -20.05 7.36
CA PRO A 271 6.51 -19.66 5.95
C PRO A 271 6.12 -20.84 5.04
N VAL A 272 5.12 -20.66 4.19
CA VAL A 272 4.68 -21.68 3.22
C VAL A 272 5.33 -21.45 1.86
N TYR A 273 5.98 -22.50 1.33
CA TYR A 273 6.71 -22.49 0.06
C TYR A 273 5.95 -23.24 -1.05
N MET A 274 6.25 -22.90 -2.31
CA MET A 274 5.57 -23.50 -3.48
C MET A 274 5.82 -25.02 -3.65
N GLN A 275 6.94 -25.51 -3.12
CA GLN A 275 7.29 -26.92 -3.07
C GLN A 275 7.39 -27.35 -1.61
N ASP A 276 7.03 -28.59 -1.33
CA ASP A 276 7.30 -29.21 -0.04
C ASP A 276 8.81 -29.35 0.14
N ALA A 277 9.34 -28.77 1.21
CA ALA A 277 10.75 -28.87 1.52
C ALA A 277 11.08 -30.35 1.79
N ILE A 278 12.04 -30.91 1.05
CA ILE A 278 12.54 -32.26 1.30
C ILE A 278 13.06 -32.29 2.74
N ALA A 279 12.57 -33.23 3.54
CA ALA A 279 12.84 -33.29 4.98
C ALA A 279 14.34 -33.42 5.25
N ALA A 280 14.93 -32.34 5.78
CA ALA A 280 16.29 -32.27 6.28
C ALA A 280 16.36 -31.14 7.32
N ASP A 281 16.91 -31.43 8.49
CA ASP A 281 16.99 -30.50 9.63
C ASP A 281 18.03 -29.40 9.39
N CYS A 282 17.68 -28.44 8.54
CA CYS A 282 18.55 -27.33 8.14
C CYS A 282 17.79 -26.01 8.03
N ILE A 283 18.47 -24.95 8.50
CA ILE A 283 18.03 -23.55 8.58
C ILE A 283 17.31 -23.11 7.27
N PRO A 284 16.14 -22.42 7.35
CA PRO A 284 15.36 -22.05 6.18
C PRO A 284 16.14 -21.12 5.24
N ASN A 285 16.54 -21.65 4.08
CA ASN A 285 17.31 -20.93 3.08
C ASN A 285 16.42 -19.87 2.38
N PRO A 286 16.77 -18.56 2.43
CA PRO A 286 15.93 -17.47 1.91
C PRO A 286 15.77 -17.43 0.38
N SER A 287 16.33 -18.40 -0.35
CA SER A 287 16.19 -18.56 -1.81
C SER A 287 14.94 -19.34 -2.25
N TYR A 288 14.24 -20.03 -1.35
CA TYR A 288 13.02 -20.76 -1.71
C TYR A 288 11.85 -19.82 -2.09
N PRO A 289 11.13 -20.09 -3.20
CA PRO A 289 10.00 -19.27 -3.61
C PRO A 289 8.83 -19.46 -2.64
N THR A 290 8.49 -18.38 -1.93
CA THR A 290 7.26 -18.24 -1.16
C THR A 290 6.02 -18.57 -1.99
N ASN A 291 5.01 -19.20 -1.38
CA ASN A 291 3.78 -19.64 -2.06
C ASN A 291 2.85 -18.47 -2.46
N THR A 292 3.25 -17.68 -3.46
CA THR A 292 2.46 -16.54 -3.95
C THR A 292 2.35 -16.48 -5.47
N PHE A 293 1.11 -16.41 -5.94
CA PHE A 293 0.73 -16.17 -7.32
C PHE A 293 0.09 -14.78 -7.49
N LEU A 294 0.42 -13.81 -6.61
CA LEU A 294 -0.05 -12.43 -6.64
C LEU A 294 0.01 -11.84 -8.06
N GLY A 295 -1.12 -11.42 -8.62
CA GLY A 295 -1.28 -10.88 -9.97
C GLY A 295 -1.14 -11.89 -11.12
N CYS A 296 -1.09 -13.20 -10.85
CA CYS A 296 -1.12 -14.27 -11.85
C CYS A 296 -2.50 -14.92 -11.95
N ASP A 297 -2.77 -15.50 -13.12
CA ASP A 297 -4.07 -16.03 -13.55
C ASP A 297 -3.83 -17.35 -14.31
N ASN A 298 -3.29 -18.31 -13.56
CA ASN A 298 -2.89 -19.65 -14.00
C ASN A 298 -1.82 -19.69 -15.12
N SER A 299 -1.68 -20.82 -15.80
CA SER A 299 -0.37 -21.37 -16.18
C SER A 299 0.26 -20.86 -17.48
N ASP A 300 -0.50 -20.43 -18.49
CA ASP A 300 0.09 -19.91 -19.75
C ASP A 300 0.44 -18.41 -19.68
N ARG A 301 1.44 -18.12 -18.84
CA ARG A 301 2.01 -16.78 -18.65
C ARG A 301 2.56 -16.19 -19.96
N ASN A 302 3.02 -17.03 -20.89
CA ASN A 302 3.75 -16.61 -22.08
C ASN A 302 2.84 -16.12 -23.21
N LYS A 303 1.65 -16.71 -23.41
CA LYS A 303 0.68 -16.17 -24.38
C LYS A 303 0.11 -14.82 -23.92
N GLN A 304 -0.27 -14.68 -22.64
CA GLN A 304 -0.86 -13.43 -22.12
C GLN A 304 0.09 -12.22 -22.24
N LEU A 305 1.39 -12.40 -21.97
CA LEU A 305 2.39 -11.32 -22.06
C LEU A 305 2.52 -10.76 -23.50
N LYS A 306 2.46 -11.63 -24.53
CA LYS A 306 2.56 -11.20 -25.94
C LYS A 306 1.40 -10.31 -26.38
N GLN A 307 0.18 -10.56 -25.86
CA GLN A 307 -1.00 -9.78 -26.21
C GLN A 307 -0.94 -8.37 -25.59
N VAL A 308 -0.57 -8.26 -24.30
CA VAL A 308 -0.50 -6.96 -23.61
C VAL A 308 0.63 -6.08 -24.15
N PHE A 309 1.74 -6.65 -24.60
CA PHE A 309 2.84 -5.87 -25.19
C PHE A 309 2.40 -5.05 -26.43
N LYS A 310 1.57 -5.61 -27.31
CA LYS A 310 0.99 -4.88 -28.46
C LYS A 310 0.14 -3.68 -28.00
N ASN A 311 -0.70 -3.87 -26.99
CA ASN A 311 -1.57 -2.82 -26.45
C ASN A 311 -0.77 -1.74 -25.69
N ALA A 312 0.33 -2.12 -25.04
CA ALA A 312 1.22 -1.17 -24.38
C ALA A 312 2.07 -0.34 -25.38
N GLN A 313 2.35 -0.86 -26.58
CA GLN A 313 3.02 -0.10 -27.64
C GLN A 313 2.12 0.94 -28.30
N SER A 314 0.80 0.70 -28.40
CA SER A 314 -0.15 1.71 -28.90
C SER A 314 -0.29 2.89 -27.93
N LEU A 315 -0.22 2.65 -26.62
CA LEU A 315 -0.18 3.70 -25.57
C LEU A 315 1.12 4.54 -25.54
N LYS A 316 2.07 4.31 -26.47
CA LYS A 316 3.24 5.19 -26.69
C LYS A 316 3.09 6.15 -27.88
N LYS A 317 1.96 6.14 -28.58
CA LYS A 317 1.71 6.94 -29.80
C LYS A 317 0.80 8.15 -29.59
N VAL A 318 0.58 8.54 -28.32
CA VAL A 318 -0.20 9.71 -27.87
C VAL A 318 0.56 10.37 -26.72
#